data_AF-A0A5K0V725-F1
#
_entry.id   AF-A0A5K0V725-F1
#
_cell.length_a   1.000
_cell.length_b   1.000
_cell.length_c   1.000
_cell.angle_alpha   90.00
_cell.angle_beta   90.00
_cell.angle_gamma   90.00
#
_symmetry.space_group_name_H-M   'P 1'
#
loop_
_entity.id
_entity.type
_entity.pdbx_description
1 polymer ?
#
loop_
_entity_poly.entity_id
_entity_poly.type
_entity_poly.pdbx_seq_one_letter_code
_entity_poly.pdbx_strand_id
1 'polypeptide(L)' 'VLIGCDGNRSLVAQWMGMSEPINSGRSAIRGLSVYPDGHDIDHEMVQFLGDGVRAGYIPINKKHVYWFVIRTAHPV' A
#
# COMPACT_ATOMS: atom_id res chain seq x y z
N VAL A 1 29.95 -5.31 -10.19
CA VAL A 1 28.75 -5.58 -9.36
C VAL A 1 27.55 -4.97 -10.05
N LEU A 2 26.41 -5.68 -10.12
CA LEU A 2 25.13 -5.19 -10.65
C LEU A 2 24.13 -5.10 -9.49
N ILE A 3 23.35 -4.02 -9.42
CA ILE A 3 22.28 -3.83 -8.41
C ILE A 3 20.96 -3.56 -9.15
N GLY A 4 20.03 -4.51 -9.11
CA GLY A 4 18.72 -4.43 -9.76
C GLY A 4 17.67 -3.71 -8.91
N CYS A 5 17.73 -2.38 -8.84
CA CYS A 5 16.74 -1.53 -8.14
C CYS A 5 15.62 -1.02 -9.08
N ASP A 6 15.17 -1.83 -10.04
CA ASP A 6 14.25 -1.47 -11.12
C ASP A 6 12.77 -1.81 -10.85
N GLY A 7 12.45 -2.27 -9.64
CA GLY A 7 11.08 -2.40 -9.14
C GLY A 7 10.40 -3.73 -9.49
N ASN A 8 9.07 -3.77 -9.34
CA ASN A 8 8.25 -4.98 -9.48
C ASN A 8 8.46 -5.72 -10.82
N ARG A 9 8.47 -4.99 -11.94
CA ARG A 9 8.63 -5.55 -13.29
C ARG A 9 10.10 -5.53 -13.71
N SER A 10 10.96 -6.10 -12.87
CA SER A 10 12.41 -6.04 -13.02
C SER A 10 12.91 -6.90 -14.19
N LEU A 11 13.63 -6.29 -15.12
CA LEU A 11 14.33 -7.02 -16.19
C LEU A 11 15.55 -7.76 -15.64
N VAL A 12 16.20 -7.19 -14.61
CA VAL A 12 17.33 -7.86 -13.93
C VAL A 12 16.87 -9.16 -13.29
N ALA A 13 15.71 -9.16 -12.60
CA ALA A 13 15.13 -10.36 -12.00
C ALA A 13 14.80 -11.43 -13.06
N GLN A 14 14.28 -11.02 -14.21
CA GLN A 14 13.99 -11.90 -15.34
C GLN A 14 15.28 -12.58 -15.87
N TRP A 15 16.36 -11.82 -16.08
CA TRP A 15 17.65 -12.38 -16.52
C TRP A 15 18.24 -13.38 -15.53
N MET A 16 17.96 -13.19 -14.24
CA MET A 16 18.38 -14.08 -13.17
C MET A 16 17.47 -15.31 -13.01
N GLY A 17 16.42 -15.45 -13.81
CA GLY A 17 15.49 -16.58 -13.75
C GLY A 17 14.59 -16.59 -12.51
N MET A 18 14.32 -15.43 -11.92
CA MET A 18 13.40 -15.32 -10.79
C MET A 18 11.95 -15.55 -11.24
N SER A 19 11.11 -16.03 -10.34
CA SER A 19 9.69 -16.25 -10.62
C SER A 19 8.92 -14.94 -10.80
N GLU A 20 7.87 -14.99 -11.62
CA GLU A 20 6.94 -13.87 -11.81
C GLU A 20 6.16 -13.53 -10.52
N PRO A 21 5.72 -12.27 -10.34
CA PRO A 21 4.85 -11.87 -9.24
C PRO A 21 3.55 -12.67 -9.19
N ILE A 22 3.18 -13.15 -8.00
CA ILE A 22 1.95 -13.90 -7.76
C ILE A 22 0.82 -12.93 -7.36
N ASN A 23 -0.36 -13.10 -7.94
CA ASN A 23 -1.55 -12.33 -7.57
C ASN A 23 -2.02 -12.70 -6.16
N SER A 24 -2.18 -11.69 -5.29
CA SER A 24 -2.57 -11.87 -3.90
C SER A 24 -4.09 -12.05 -3.66
N GLY A 25 -4.92 -11.98 -4.71
CA GLY A 25 -6.38 -12.02 -4.62
C GLY A 25 -6.98 -10.80 -3.91
N ARG A 26 -6.25 -9.69 -3.85
CA ARG A 26 -6.65 -8.48 -3.13
C ARG A 26 -6.41 -7.25 -3.98
N SER A 27 -7.27 -6.26 -3.80
CA SER A 27 -7.12 -4.94 -4.41
C SER A 27 -7.14 -3.88 -3.32
N ALA A 28 -6.35 -2.82 -3.53
CA ALA A 28 -6.24 -1.72 -2.58
C ALA A 28 -6.58 -0.41 -3.30
N ILE A 29 -7.47 0.37 -2.69
CA ILE A 29 -7.61 1.80 -2.95
C ILE A 29 -6.86 2.51 -1.84
N ARG A 30 -6.11 3.54 -2.21
CA ARG A 30 -5.30 4.32 -1.25
C ARG A 30 -5.21 5.75 -1.69
N GLY A 31 -4.97 6.64 -0.74
CA GLY A 31 -4.89 8.06 -1.01
C GLY A 31 -4.12 8.81 0.06
N LEU A 32 -3.93 10.10 -0.22
CA LEU A 32 -3.33 11.06 0.68
C LEU A 32 -4.35 12.16 0.95
N SER A 33 -4.84 12.24 2.17
CA SER A 33 -5.67 13.35 2.62
C SER A 33 -4.75 14.50 3.04
N VAL A 34 -5.02 15.69 2.51
CA VAL A 34 -4.29 16.93 2.82
C VAL A 34 -5.18 17.80 3.71
N TYR A 35 -4.63 18.23 4.83
CA TYR A 35 -5.25 19.14 5.80
C TYR A 35 -4.45 20.45 5.79
N PRO A 36 -4.85 21.46 5.00
CA PRO A 36 -4.07 22.69 4.82
C PRO A 36 -3.81 23.44 6.14
N ASP A 37 -4.79 23.42 7.04
CA ASP A 37 -4.73 24.05 8.37
C ASP A 37 -4.20 23.10 9.46
N GLY A 38 -3.92 21.86 9.08
CA GLY A 38 -3.48 20.79 9.96
C GLY A 38 -4.62 19.92 10.51
N HIS A 39 -4.26 18.86 11.22
CA HIS A 39 -5.19 17.96 11.90
C HIS A 39 -4.74 17.64 13.33
N ASP A 40 -5.70 17.25 14.17
CA ASP A 40 -5.48 16.83 15.55
C ASP A 40 -5.46 15.31 15.74
N ILE A 41 -5.37 14.56 14.64
CA ILE A 41 -5.20 13.10 14.68
C ILE A 41 -3.86 12.76 15.33
N ASP A 42 -3.90 11.89 16.35
CA ASP A 42 -2.72 11.35 17.04
C ASP A 42 -1.78 10.65 16.06
N HIS A 43 -0.47 10.72 16.30
CA HIS A 43 0.54 10.12 15.42
C HIS A 43 0.63 8.59 15.61
N GLU A 44 -0.50 7.93 15.44
CA GLU A 44 -0.68 6.49 15.56
C GLU A 44 -1.33 5.94 14.28
N MET A 45 -0.98 4.69 13.94
CA MET A 45 -1.65 3.97 12.88
C MET A 45 -2.94 3.37 13.42
N VAL A 46 -4.06 3.68 12.77
CA VAL A 46 -5.35 3.05 13.08
C VAL A 46 -5.74 2.08 11.97
N GLN A 47 -6.15 0.87 12.35
CA GLN A 47 -6.60 -0.17 11.43
C GLN A 47 -7.98 -0.70 11.82
N PHE A 48 -8.78 -0.97 10.78
CA PHE A 48 -10.09 -1.60 10.88
C PHE A 48 -10.06 -2.90 10.07
N LEU A 49 -10.53 -4.00 10.68
CA LEU A 49 -10.57 -5.32 10.06
C LEU A 49 -11.97 -5.90 10.21
N GLY A 50 -12.56 -6.37 9.11
CA GLY A 50 -13.87 -7.01 9.11
C GLY A 50 -14.34 -7.37 7.70
N ASP A 51 -15.14 -8.43 7.56
CA ASP A 51 -15.84 -8.83 6.33
C ASP A 51 -15.00 -8.82 5.04
N GLY A 52 -13.77 -9.33 5.11
CA GLY A 52 -12.85 -9.39 3.97
C GLY A 52 -12.29 -8.02 3.54
N VAL A 53 -12.49 -6.99 4.36
CA VAL A 53 -11.96 -5.63 4.20
C VAL A 53 -10.94 -5.34 5.30
N ARG A 54 -9.85 -4.68 4.92
CA ARG A 54 -8.92 -4.02 5.84
C ARG A 54 -8.82 -2.56 5.45
N ALA A 55 -9.13 -1.65 6.35
CA ALA A 55 -8.93 -0.22 6.13
C ALA A 55 -8.01 0.35 7.20
N GLY A 56 -7.45 1.51 6.94
CA GLY A 56 -6.66 2.21 7.94
C GLY A 56 -6.12 3.52 7.44
N TYR A 57 -5.55 4.28 8.36
CA TYR A 57 -4.87 5.53 8.07
C TYR A 57 -3.65 5.70 8.96
N ILE A 58 -2.72 6.51 8.47
CA ILE A 58 -1.44 6.83 9.13
C ILE A 58 -1.18 8.32 8.92
N PRO A 59 -1.15 9.13 9.98
CA PRO A 59 -0.66 10.50 9.89
C PRO A 59 0.82 10.51 9.53
N ILE A 60 1.16 11.17 8.43
CA ILE A 60 2.54 11.33 7.98
C ILE A 60 3.17 12.54 8.68
N ASN A 61 2.41 13.63 8.76
CA ASN A 61 2.78 14.87 9.42
C ASN A 61 1.50 15.65 9.75
N LYS A 62 1.61 16.82 10.37
CA LYS A 62 0.46 17.64 10.80
C LYS A 62 -0.55 17.98 9.70
N LYS A 63 -0.20 17.86 8.41
CA LYS A 63 -1.05 18.23 7.28
C LYS A 63 -1.39 17.07 6.36
N HIS A 64 -0.89 15.86 6.61
CA HIS A 64 -0.98 14.76 5.65
C HIS A 64 -1.30 13.45 6.34
N VAL A 65 -2.32 12.77 5.83
CA VAL A 65 -2.73 11.45 6.32
C VAL A 65 -2.81 10.51 5.12
N TYR A 66 -1.99 9.46 5.13
CA TYR A 66 -2.15 8.36 4.20
C TYR A 66 -3.31 7.48 4.65
N TRP A 67 -4.14 7.02 3.73
CA TRP A 67 -5.21 6.08 4.03
C TRP A 67 -5.29 4.99 2.97
N PHE A 68 -5.86 3.86 3.35
CA PHE A 68 -6.07 2.73 2.48
C PHE A 68 -7.35 1.95 2.82
N VAL A 69 -7.90 1.29 1.80
CA VAL A 69 -8.94 0.29 1.89
C VAL A 69 -8.52 -0.87 1.00
N ILE A 70 -8.32 -2.04 1.61
CA ILE A 70 -7.98 -3.30 0.96
C ILE A 70 -9.22 -4.18 1.01
N ARG A 71 -9.63 -4.70 -0.15
CA ARG A 71 -10.70 -5.67 -0.25
C ARG A 71 -10.17 -6.97 -0.84
N THR A 72 -10.57 -8.08 -0.25
CA THR A 72 -10.41 -9.39 -0.88
C THR A 72 -11.29 -9.41 -2.12
N ALA A 73 -10.65 -9.49 -3.29
CA ALA A 73 -11.38 -9.74 -4.53
C ALA A 73 -11.51 -11.26 -4.64
N HIS A 74 -12.72 -11.77 -4.83
CA HIS A 74 -12.85 -13.17 -5.25
C HIS A 74 -12.04 -13.35 -6.54
N PRO A 75 -11.30 -14.47 -6.70
CA PRO A 75 -10.58 -14.72 -7.94
C PRO A 75 -11.60 -14.69 -9.08
N VAL A 76 -11.35 -13.82 -10.06
CA VAL A 76 -11.95 -13.92 -11.41
C VAL A 76 -11.30 -15.09 -12.14
#